data_AF-D3IMT4-F1
#
_entry.id   AF-D3IMT4-F1
#
_cell.length_a   1.000
_cell.length_b   1.000
_cell.length_c   1.000
_cell.angle_alpha   90.00
_cell.angle_beta   90.00
_cell.angle_gamma   90.00
#
_symmetry.space_group_name_H-M   'P 1'
#
loop_
_entity.id
_entity.type
_entity.pdbx_description
1 polymer ?
#
loop_
_entity_poly.entity_id
_entity_poly.type
_entity_poly.pdbx_seq_one_letter_code
_entity_poly.pdbx_strand_id
1 'polypeptide(L)'
;MYYLGTGVTEQYHFDDSGLVYLKVGDMGGEMWYGYDRLVWVENERSEGYAFVHDLFGRETLRTMMGGVDCAMQYGGGAAFTAKHNSQRSPRIGLRRTRNARLASRLRHLRQPAQPQGR
;
A
#
# COMPACT_ATOMS: atom_id res chain seq x y z
N MET A 1 -39.17 -10.56 3.98
CA MET A 1 -38.75 -9.33 3.27
C MET A 1 -37.30 -9.54 2.85
N TYR A 2 -37.02 -9.59 1.54
CA TYR A 2 -35.66 -9.63 1.03
C TYR A 2 -35.24 -8.20 0.71
N TYR A 3 -34.29 -7.66 1.46
CA TYR A 3 -33.61 -6.43 1.07
C TYR A 3 -32.63 -6.79 -0.05
N LEU A 4 -32.93 -6.39 -1.29
CA LEU A 4 -31.89 -6.30 -2.31
C LEU A 4 -30.99 -5.12 -1.94
N GLY A 5 -30.08 -5.33 -1.00
CA GLY A 5 -28.94 -4.45 -0.83
C GLY A 5 -28.14 -4.50 -2.12
N THR A 6 -27.92 -3.34 -2.74
CA THR A 6 -26.93 -3.17 -3.80
C THR A 6 -25.56 -3.41 -3.19
N GLY A 7 -25.20 -4.68 -2.97
CA GLY A 7 -24.04 -5.07 -2.20
C GLY A 7 -22.76 -4.69 -2.94
N VAL A 8 -22.16 -3.56 -2.59
CA VAL A 8 -20.76 -3.27 -2.92
C VAL A 8 -19.93 -4.33 -2.22
N THR A 9 -19.28 -5.21 -2.99
CA THR A 9 -18.42 -6.26 -2.44
C THR A 9 -17.00 -5.74 -2.41
N GLU A 10 -16.43 -5.60 -1.22
CA GLU A 10 -15.02 -5.32 -1.03
C GLU A 10 -14.31 -6.60 -0.56
N GLN A 11 -13.13 -6.88 -1.12
CA GLN A 11 -12.29 -8.00 -0.73
C GLN A 11 -11.04 -7.49 -0.02
N TYR A 12 -10.65 -8.17 1.05
CA TYR A 12 -9.50 -7.82 1.87
C TYR A 12 -8.54 -9.00 1.92
N HIS A 13 -7.27 -8.75 1.62
CA HIS A 13 -6.20 -9.74 1.67
C HIS A 13 -5.26 -9.44 2.82
N PHE A 14 -4.99 -10.46 3.63
CA PHE A 14 -4.21 -10.36 4.84
C PHE A 14 -2.87 -11.07 4.69
N ASP A 15 -1.84 -10.56 5.35
CA ASP A 15 -0.57 -11.25 5.52
C ASP A 15 -0.60 -12.22 6.71
N ASP A 16 0.52 -12.90 6.95
CA ASP A 16 0.65 -13.87 8.05
C ASP A 16 0.52 -13.24 9.45
N SER A 17 0.68 -11.91 9.55
CA SER A 17 0.50 -11.16 10.80
C SER A 17 -0.93 -10.65 10.99
N GLY A 18 -1.83 -10.93 10.03
CA GLY A 18 -3.21 -10.49 10.04
C GLY A 18 -3.41 -9.05 9.60
N LEU A 19 -2.42 -8.43 8.93
CA LEU A 19 -2.53 -7.07 8.40
C LEU A 19 -3.04 -7.09 6.97
N VAL A 20 -3.94 -6.17 6.64
CA VAL A 20 -4.47 -6.01 5.28
C VAL A 20 -3.38 -5.42 4.39
N TYR A 21 -2.85 -6.17 3.43
CA TYR A 21 -1.88 -5.62 2.47
C TYR A 21 -2.55 -5.17 1.16
N LEU A 22 -3.77 -5.66 0.87
CA LEU A 22 -4.52 -5.32 -0.34
C LEU A 22 -6.02 -5.30 -0.05
N LYS A 23 -6.67 -4.21 -0.44
CA LYS A 23 -8.13 -4.08 -0.55
C LYS A 23 -8.51 -4.00 -2.03
N VAL A 24 -9.50 -4.77 -2.44
CA VAL A 24 -10.06 -4.75 -3.80
C VAL A 24 -11.52 -4.30 -3.70
N GLY A 25 -11.85 -3.20 -4.38
CA GLY A 25 -13.22 -2.68 -4.47
C GLY A 25 -14.10 -3.54 -5.39
N ASP A 26 -15.40 -3.24 -5.39
CA ASP A 26 -16.41 -3.90 -6.20
C ASP A 26 -16.15 -3.84 -7.72
N MET A 27 -15.59 -2.72 -8.17
CA MET A 27 -15.18 -2.49 -9.57
C MET A 27 -13.76 -3.00 -9.86
N GLY A 28 -13.14 -3.76 -8.96
CA GLY A 28 -11.78 -4.29 -9.11
C GLY A 28 -10.67 -3.29 -8.82
N GLY A 29 -11.00 -2.10 -8.31
CA GLY A 29 -10.01 -1.11 -7.91
C GLY A 29 -9.15 -1.61 -6.75
N GLU A 30 -7.84 -1.67 -6.96
CA GLU A 30 -6.88 -2.13 -5.94
C GLU A 30 -6.35 -0.97 -5.09
N MET A 31 -6.23 -1.22 -3.79
CA MET A 31 -5.54 -0.37 -2.83
C MET A 31 -4.57 -1.23 -2.01
N TRP A 32 -3.28 -0.94 -2.14
CA TRP A 32 -2.19 -1.63 -1.47
C TRP A 32 -1.72 -0.84 -0.26
N TYR A 33 -1.52 -1.54 0.86
CA TYR A 33 -1.03 -0.99 2.10
C TYR A 33 0.35 -1.57 2.43
N GLY A 34 1.23 -0.75 2.98
CA GLY A 34 2.45 -1.19 3.62
C GLY A 34 2.61 -0.53 4.98
N TYR A 35 3.21 -1.27 5.90
CA TYR A 35 3.28 -0.93 7.31
C TYR A 35 4.72 -0.78 7.77
N ASP A 36 4.93 0.14 8.70
CA ASP A 36 6.18 0.28 9.42
C ASP A 36 6.37 -0.84 10.47
N ARG A 37 7.48 -0.79 11.22
CA ARG A 37 7.76 -1.80 12.26
C ARG A 37 6.84 -1.73 13.48
N LEU A 38 6.13 -0.62 13.65
CA LEU A 38 5.18 -0.40 14.73
C LEU A 38 3.74 -0.71 14.27
N VAL A 39 3.57 -1.25 13.05
CA VAL A 39 2.29 -1.66 12.48
C VAL A 39 1.40 -0.45 12.13
N TRP A 40 2.00 0.71 11.91
CA TRP A 40 1.31 1.87 11.34
C TRP A 40 1.43 1.85 9.82
N VAL A 41 0.40 2.32 9.12
CA VAL A 41 0.44 2.45 7.66
C VAL A 41 1.53 3.45 7.29
N GLU A 42 2.59 2.99 6.63
CA GLU A 42 3.68 3.81 6.10
C GLU A 42 3.35 4.30 4.70
N ASN A 43 2.69 3.45 3.89
CA ASN A 43 2.39 3.76 2.51
C ASN A 43 1.06 3.19 2.03
N GLU A 44 0.36 3.96 1.19
CA GLU A 44 -0.86 3.56 0.52
C GLU A 44 -0.72 3.79 -0.99
N ARG A 45 -1.20 2.85 -1.81
CA ARG A 45 -1.08 2.96 -3.26
C ARG A 45 -2.28 2.40 -3.98
N SER A 46 -2.78 3.17 -4.94
CA SER A 46 -3.73 2.71 -5.95
C SER A 46 -3.20 3.01 -7.35
N GLU A 47 -3.96 2.68 -8.39
CA GLU A 47 -3.60 2.91 -9.79
C GLU A 47 -3.33 4.40 -10.08
N GLY A 48 -4.04 5.30 -9.42
CA GLY A 48 -3.99 6.75 -9.66
C GLY A 48 -3.15 7.58 -8.68
N TYR A 49 -2.76 7.03 -7.54
CA TYR A 49 -2.10 7.80 -6.48
C TYR A 49 -1.24 6.93 -5.55
N ALA A 50 -0.28 7.56 -4.90
CA ALA A 50 0.47 6.98 -3.80
C ALA A 50 0.62 8.00 -2.67
N PHE A 51 0.47 7.54 -1.43
CA PHE A 51 0.65 8.31 -0.21
C PHE A 51 1.78 7.72 0.63
N VAL A 52 2.52 8.58 1.32
CA VAL A 52 3.49 8.20 2.36
C VAL A 52 3.12 8.93 3.64
N HIS A 53 3.16 8.22 4.77
CA HIS A 53 2.80 8.76 6.07
C HIS A 53 4.04 8.85 6.99
N ASP A 54 3.99 9.77 7.95
CA ASP A 54 4.95 9.80 9.07
C ASP A 54 4.57 8.80 10.18
N LEU A 55 5.42 8.73 11.21
CA LEU A 55 5.21 7.87 12.39
C LEU A 55 3.93 8.21 13.20
N PHE A 56 3.26 9.32 12.90
CA PHE A 56 2.00 9.72 13.51
C PHE A 56 0.79 9.46 12.58
N GLY A 57 1.02 8.79 11.45
CA GLY A 57 -0.01 8.49 10.45
C GLY A 57 -0.42 9.70 9.60
N ARG A 58 0.34 10.80 9.61
CA ARG A 58 0.04 11.98 8.80
C ARG A 58 0.70 11.87 7.44
N GLU A 59 -0.04 12.21 6.39
CA GLU A 59 0.46 12.21 5.02
C GLU A 59 1.62 13.21 4.85
N THR A 60 2.79 12.74 4.42
CA THR A 60 3.98 13.57 4.15
C THR A 60 4.31 13.66 2.67
N LEU A 61 3.79 12.75 1.84
CA LEU A 61 3.92 12.80 0.39
C LEU A 61 2.67 12.25 -0.26
N ARG A 62 2.20 12.96 -1.29
CA ARG A 62 1.19 12.48 -2.24
C ARG A 62 1.72 12.61 -3.66
N THR A 63 1.73 11.50 -4.36
CA THR A 63 2.03 11.43 -5.78
C THR A 63 0.75 11.12 -6.53
N MET A 64 0.33 12.01 -7.43
CA MET A 64 -0.77 11.75 -8.36
C MET A 64 -0.23 11.22 -9.70
N MET A 65 -0.96 10.30 -10.33
CA MET A 65 -0.72 9.94 -11.73
C MET A 65 -0.80 11.20 -12.60
N GLY A 66 0.27 11.45 -13.35
CA GLY A 66 0.50 12.73 -14.04
C GLY A 66 1.78 13.44 -13.59
N GLY A 67 2.42 12.96 -12.52
CA GLY A 67 3.75 13.43 -12.07
C GLY A 67 3.71 14.65 -11.16
N VAL A 68 2.55 14.92 -10.53
CA VAL A 68 2.41 15.95 -9.51
C VAL A 68 2.70 15.33 -8.15
N ASP A 69 3.73 15.86 -7.49
CA ASP A 69 4.10 15.48 -6.13
C ASP A 69 3.80 16.64 -5.17
N CYS A 70 3.07 16.34 -4.10
CA CYS A 70 2.80 17.23 -2.98
C CYS A 70 3.54 16.70 -1.76
N ALA A 71 4.62 17.36 -1.37
CA ALA A 71 5.34 17.04 -0.14
C ALA A 71 4.84 17.93 1.00
N MET A 72 4.46 17.32 2.12
CA MET A 72 4.03 18.00 3.34
C MET A 72 5.06 17.82 4.43
N GLN A 73 5.46 18.94 5.03
CA GLN A 73 6.33 18.96 6.20
C GLN A 73 5.57 19.54 7.38
N TYR A 74 5.51 18.78 8.47
CA TYR A 74 4.92 19.22 9.73
C TYR A 74 6.04 19.67 10.68
N GLY A 75 6.01 20.95 11.08
CA GLY A 75 6.85 21.45 12.17
C GLY A 75 6.37 20.96 13.53
N GLY A 76 7.20 21.10 14.57
CA GLY A 76 6.89 20.70 15.96
C GLY A 76 5.66 21.40 16.57
N GLY A 77 5.10 22.41 15.92
CA GLY A 77 3.79 22.96 16.24
C GLY A 77 2.99 23.21 14.97
N ALA A 78 1.97 22.37 14.71
CA ALA A 78 0.81 22.47 13.80
C ALA A 78 0.93 23.11 12.39
N ALA A 79 2.05 23.72 12.02
CA ALA A 79 2.26 24.38 10.74
C ALA A 79 2.67 23.33 9.71
N PHE A 80 1.84 23.20 8.68
CA PHE A 80 2.11 22.40 7.50
C PHE A 80 2.71 23.30 6.41
N THR A 81 3.77 22.85 5.75
CA THR A 81 4.23 23.44 4.49
C THR A 81 4.03 22.41 3.39
N ALA A 82 3.14 22.70 2.44
CA ALA A 82 2.97 21.91 1.23
C ALA A 82 3.85 22.49 0.12
N LYS A 83 4.82 21.72 -0.39
CA LYS A 83 5.58 22.06 -1.59
C LYS A 83 5.02 21.29 -2.76
N HIS A 84 4.46 21.99 -3.74
CA HIS A 84 4.04 21.41 -5.01
C HIS A 84 5.24 21.38 -5.96
N ASN A 85 5.70 20.18 -6.31
CA ASN A 85 6.79 20.03 -7.27
C ASN A 85 6.20 19.66 -8.64
N SER A 86 6.25 20.59 -9.59
CA SER A 86 5.76 20.40 -10.97
C SER A 86 6.82 19.86 -11.93
N GLN A 87 8.06 19.66 -11.47
CA GLN A 87 9.06 18.98 -12.27
C GLN A 87 8.71 17.49 -12.32
N ARG A 88 8.44 16.97 -13.52
CA ARG A 88 8.33 15.53 -13.80
C ARG A 88 9.41 14.78 -13.04
N SER A 89 9.02 14.18 -11.91
CA SER A 89 9.92 13.39 -11.10
C SER A 89 10.60 12.36 -12.01
N PRO A 90 11.94 12.26 -12.00
CA PRO A 90 12.64 11.31 -12.84
C PRO A 90 12.18 9.93 -12.39
N ARG A 91 11.28 9.35 -13.20
CA ARG A 91 10.68 8.02 -13.08
C ARG A 91 11.10 7.37 -11.76
N ILE A 92 10.31 7.53 -10.69
CA ILE A 92 10.48 6.73 -9.48
C ILE A 92 10.58 5.31 -10.01
N GLY A 93 11.81 4.79 -9.92
CA GLY A 93 12.22 3.64 -10.70
C GLY A 93 11.18 2.58 -10.47
N LEU A 94 10.74 1.99 -11.58
CA LEU A 94 9.89 0.82 -11.68
C LEU A 94 10.48 -0.34 -10.85
N ARG A 95 10.57 -0.21 -9.52
CA ARG A 95 10.95 -1.25 -8.58
C ARG A 95 9.70 -2.07 -8.31
N ARG A 96 9.23 -2.70 -9.40
CA ARG A 96 8.55 -4.00 -9.36
C ARG A 96 9.36 -5.04 -8.56
N THR A 97 10.63 -4.75 -8.22
CA THR A 97 11.60 -5.68 -7.67
C THR A 97 11.72 -5.71 -6.14
N ARG A 98 11.06 -4.83 -5.37
CA ARG A 98 11.13 -4.92 -3.88
C ARG A 98 10.04 -5.82 -3.30
N ASN A 99 8.80 -5.73 -3.79
CA ASN A 99 7.72 -6.63 -3.37
C ASN A 99 7.89 -8.06 -3.93
N ALA A 100 8.57 -8.23 -5.08
CA ALA A 100 8.90 -9.55 -5.60
C ALA A 100 9.86 -10.34 -4.68
N ARG A 101 10.72 -9.66 -3.90
CA ARG A 101 11.62 -10.32 -2.93
C ARG A 101 10.91 -10.70 -1.63
N LEU A 102 9.87 -9.97 -1.24
CA LEU A 102 9.00 -10.37 -0.12
C LEU A 102 8.15 -11.60 -0.52
N ALA A 103 7.56 -11.56 -1.72
CA ALA A 103 6.76 -12.67 -2.25
C ALA A 103 7.58 -13.93 -2.63
N SER A 104 8.85 -13.79 -3.01
CA SER A 104 9.74 -14.96 -3.24
C SER A 104 10.19 -15.62 -1.93
N ARG A 105 10.32 -14.85 -0.84
CA ARG A 105 10.67 -15.39 0.48
C ARG A 105 9.55 -16.24 1.08
N LEU A 106 8.29 -15.96 0.74
CA LEU A 106 7.12 -16.75 1.12
C LEU A 106 6.95 -18.02 0.27
N ARG A 107 7.51 -18.09 -0.95
CA ARG A 107 7.45 -19.30 -1.79
C ARG A 107 8.34 -20.45 -1.32
N HIS A 108 9.41 -20.17 -0.59
CA HIS A 108 10.28 -21.21 -0.03
C HIS A 108 9.72 -21.86 1.25
N LEU A 109 8.67 -21.30 1.85
CA LEU A 109 7.96 -21.89 3.00
C LEU A 109 6.77 -22.76 2.57
N ARG A 110 6.45 -22.82 1.28
CA ARG A 110 5.52 -23.79 0.68
C ARG A 110 6.28 -24.87 -0.09
N GLN A 111 7.06 -25.68 0.61
CA GLN A 111 7.28 -27.06 0.16
C GLN A 111 6.35 -27.95 0.98
N PRO A 112 5.40 -28.67 0.38
CA PRO A 112 4.79 -29.80 1.08
C PRO A 112 5.90 -30.79 1.39
N ALA A 113 6.01 -31.18 2.66
CA ALA A 113 6.90 -32.25 3.08
C ALA A 113 6.65 -33.48 2.19
N GLN A 114 7.69 -33.94 1.48
CA GLN A 114 7.64 -35.24 0.83
C GLN A 114 7.40 -36.30 1.91
N PRO A 115 6.40 -37.19 1.77
CA PRO A 115 6.32 -38.34 2.65
C PRO A 115 7.52 -39.24 2.35
N GLN A 116 8.43 -39.33 3.33
CA GLN A 116 9.44 -40.38 3.35
C GLN A 116 8.74 -41.71 3.62
N GLY A 117 8.94 -42.67 2.72
CA GLY A 117 8.84 -44.09 3.00
C GLY A 117 7.53 -44.76 2.61
N ARG A 118 7.61 -45.61 1.57
CA ARG A 118 7.73 -47.05 1.82
C ARG A 118 8.55 -47.73 0.72
#